data_AF-A0A954X4Y6-F1
#
_entry.id   AF-A0A954X4Y6-F1
#
_cell.length_a   1.000
_cell.length_b   1.000
_cell.length_c   1.000
_cell.angle_alpha   90.00
_cell.angle_beta   90.00
_cell.angle_gamma   90.00
#
_symmetry.space_group_name_H-M   'P 1'
#
loop_
_entity.id
_entity.type
_entity.pdbx_description
1 polymer ?
#
loop_
_entity_poly.entity_id
_entity_poly.type
_entity_poly.pdbx_seq_one_letter_code
_entity_poly.pdbx_strand_id
1 'polypeptide(L)'
;RIALELEPFKLSLVNSVETMVRFLDHCDHEAVRANIDVSHLALAGVAADELRRLRGKAIHVHISDCDGKVHGDLPPGRGVVDFAPYLREIKDLNIDGAMSIELEYSPEPDRIEQWVEEAYRETDKLMQAAGLRG
;
A
#
# COMPACT_ATOMS: atom_id res chain seq x y z
N ARG A 1 12.79 12.06 6.51
CA ARG A 1 11.31 12.21 6.43
C ARG A 1 10.68 11.07 7.20
N ILE A 2 9.44 11.23 7.66
CA ILE A 2 8.64 10.26 8.41
C ILE A 2 7.43 9.95 7.53
N ALA A 3 7.23 8.66 7.22
CA ALA A 3 6.05 8.19 6.52
C ALA A 3 5.05 7.66 7.56
N LEU A 4 3.82 8.16 7.51
CA LEU A 4 2.71 7.71 8.33
C LEU A 4 1.82 6.81 7.49
N GLU A 5 1.53 5.64 8.02
CA GLU A 5 0.65 4.67 7.39
C GLU A 5 -0.81 4.91 7.77
N LEU A 6 -1.69 4.67 6.79
CA LEU A 6 -3.11 4.56 7.02
C LEU A 6 -3.41 3.12 7.39
N GLU A 7 -4.00 2.95 8.57
CA GLU A 7 -4.32 1.64 9.13
C GLU A 7 -5.84 1.43 9.10
N PRO A 8 -6.38 0.37 8.47
CA PRO A 8 -7.82 0.19 8.22
C PRO A 8 -8.60 -0.21 9.48
N PHE A 9 -7.99 -0.09 10.66
CA PHE A 9 -8.56 -0.51 11.93
C PHE A 9 -9.45 0.57 12.56
N LYS A 10 -10.53 0.12 13.20
CA LYS A 10 -11.53 1.00 13.85
C LYS A 10 -10.94 1.94 14.90
N LEU A 11 -9.89 1.52 15.59
CA LEU A 11 -9.25 2.30 16.66
C LEU A 11 -8.07 3.16 16.17
N SER A 12 -7.70 3.05 14.90
CA SER A 12 -6.64 3.87 14.30
C SER A 12 -7.13 5.30 14.09
N LEU A 13 -6.29 6.27 14.47
CA LEU A 13 -6.60 7.71 14.31
C LEU A 13 -6.56 8.15 12.84
N VAL A 14 -5.69 7.51 12.05
CA VAL A 14 -5.53 7.71 10.61
C VAL A 14 -5.89 6.39 9.94
N ASN A 15 -7.14 6.30 9.47
CA ASN A 15 -7.73 5.06 8.95
C ASN A 15 -8.50 5.24 7.63
N SER A 16 -8.36 6.41 7.01
CA SER A 16 -8.94 6.74 5.72
C SER A 16 -8.10 7.79 5.01
N VAL A 17 -8.23 7.89 3.69
CA VAL A 17 -7.50 8.92 2.92
C VAL A 17 -7.87 10.32 3.41
N GLU A 18 -9.14 10.53 3.77
CA GLU A 18 -9.59 11.79 4.36
C GLU A 18 -8.89 12.12 5.67
N THR A 19 -8.83 11.17 6.60
CA THR A 19 -8.19 11.39 7.91
C THR A 19 -6.69 11.59 7.76
N MET A 20 -6.03 10.89 6.82
CA MET A 20 -4.63 11.09 6.47
C MET A 20 -4.37 12.50 5.93
N VAL A 21 -5.13 12.94 4.93
CA VAL A 21 -4.99 14.29 4.37
C VAL A 21 -5.18 15.36 5.45
N ARG A 22 -6.24 15.24 6.24
CA ARG A 22 -6.50 16.17 7.35
C ARG A 22 -5.35 16.19 8.36
N PHE A 23 -4.80 15.03 8.71
CA PHE A 23 -3.68 14.94 9.64
C PHE A 23 -2.42 15.64 9.07
N LEU A 24 -2.08 15.35 7.82
CA LEU A 24 -0.91 15.95 7.16
C LEU A 24 -1.06 17.48 7.03
N ASP A 25 -2.25 17.95 6.69
CA ASP A 25 -2.56 19.39 6.58
C ASP A 25 -2.49 20.09 7.94
N HIS A 26 -2.95 19.45 9.02
CA HIS A 26 -2.84 20.01 10.37
C HIS A 26 -1.41 19.99 10.91
N CYS A 27 -0.62 18.98 10.54
CA CYS A 27 0.77 18.88 10.95
C CYS A 27 1.65 19.94 10.24
N ASP A 28 1.30 20.26 8.99
CA ASP A 28 1.93 21.31 8.16
C ASP A 28 3.47 21.31 8.21
N HIS A 29 4.07 20.12 8.10
CA HIS A 29 5.51 19.97 8.18
C HIS A 29 6.05 19.10 7.04
N GLU A 30 7.11 19.57 6.38
CA GLU A 30 7.76 18.84 5.27
C GLU A 30 8.32 17.46 5.64
N ALA A 31 8.57 17.22 6.93
CA ALA A 31 9.11 15.96 7.40
C ALA A 31 8.04 14.88 7.49
N VAL A 32 6.74 15.23 7.57
CA VAL A 32 5.64 14.28 7.80
C VAL A 32 4.86 14.06 6.50
N ARG A 33 4.77 12.81 6.07
CA ARG A 33 4.25 12.40 4.76
C ARG A 33 3.48 11.07 4.88
N ALA A 34 2.73 10.69 3.85
CA ALA A 34 2.00 9.42 3.82
C ALA A 34 2.86 8.24 3.32
N ASN A 35 2.67 7.09 3.95
CA ASN A 35 2.81 5.76 3.35
C ASN A 35 1.44 5.33 2.81
N ILE A 36 1.41 4.85 1.57
CA ILE A 36 0.19 4.28 0.98
C ILE A 36 0.29 2.76 1.10
N ASP A 37 -0.61 2.11 1.84
CA ASP A 37 -0.77 0.66 1.76
C ASP A 37 -1.95 0.28 0.85
N VAL A 38 -1.69 -0.49 -0.20
CA VAL A 38 -2.72 -0.85 -1.19
C VAL A 38 -3.74 -1.84 -0.62
N SER A 39 -3.30 -2.78 0.22
CA SER A 39 -4.15 -3.82 0.79
C SER A 39 -5.15 -3.23 1.81
N HIS A 40 -4.70 -2.25 2.60
CA HIS A 40 -5.48 -1.51 3.59
C HIS A 40 -6.57 -0.69 2.93
N LEU A 41 -6.24 0.00 1.84
CA LEU A 41 -7.22 0.77 1.07
C LEU A 41 -8.28 -0.16 0.48
N ALA A 42 -7.88 -1.29 -0.08
CA ALA A 42 -8.80 -2.28 -0.61
C ALA A 42 -9.70 -2.87 0.49
N LEU A 43 -9.13 -3.23 1.65
CA LEU A 43 -9.87 -3.75 2.80
C LEU A 43 -10.86 -2.72 3.39
N ALA A 44 -10.48 -1.44 3.38
CA ALA A 44 -11.34 -0.34 3.80
C ALA A 44 -12.37 0.09 2.74
N GLY A 45 -12.39 -0.55 1.56
CA GLY A 45 -13.30 -0.23 0.47
C GLY A 45 -13.06 1.15 -0.15
N VAL A 46 -11.83 1.68 -0.04
CA VAL A 46 -11.45 2.97 -0.60
C VAL A 46 -11.23 2.83 -2.10
N ALA A 47 -11.87 3.68 -2.91
CA ALA A 47 -11.64 3.66 -4.35
C ALA A 47 -10.22 4.15 -4.69
N ALA A 48 -9.60 3.56 -5.71
CA ALA A 48 -8.21 3.88 -6.09
C ALA A 48 -8.00 5.37 -6.42
N ASP A 49 -8.99 6.05 -6.99
CA ASP A 49 -8.91 7.46 -7.37
C ASP A 49 -8.84 8.43 -6.17
N GLU A 50 -9.21 7.99 -4.97
CA GLU A 50 -8.99 8.74 -3.73
C GLU A 50 -7.49 9.02 -3.48
N LEU A 51 -6.59 8.17 -4.00
CA LEU A 51 -5.15 8.36 -3.90
C LEU A 51 -4.68 9.70 -4.47
N ARG A 52 -5.42 10.28 -5.42
CA ARG A 52 -5.12 11.60 -6.01
C ARG A 52 -5.02 12.71 -4.95
N ARG A 53 -5.74 12.56 -3.85
CA ARG A 53 -5.71 13.49 -2.71
C ARG A 53 -4.37 13.52 -1.98
N LEU A 54 -3.55 12.48 -2.17
CA LEU A 54 -2.20 12.36 -1.60
C LEU A 54 -1.10 12.88 -2.53
N ARG A 55 -1.44 13.53 -3.65
CA ARG A 55 -0.48 14.16 -4.56
C ARG A 55 0.42 15.16 -3.81
N GLY A 56 1.73 14.96 -3.91
CA GLY A 56 2.73 15.78 -3.20
C GLY A 56 2.80 15.52 -1.69
N LYS A 57 2.03 14.57 -1.15
CA LYS A 57 1.94 14.24 0.27
C LYS A 57 2.45 12.84 0.60
N ALA A 58 2.48 11.92 -0.35
CA ALA A 58 3.01 10.56 -0.18
C ALA A 58 4.51 10.47 -0.53
N ILE A 59 5.25 9.60 0.18
CA ILE A 59 6.68 9.34 -0.08
C ILE A 59 7.05 7.85 -0.16
N HIS A 60 6.11 6.95 0.16
CA HIS A 60 6.35 5.52 0.20
C HIS A 60 5.06 4.75 -0.07
N VAL A 61 5.21 3.50 -0.51
CA VAL A 61 4.09 2.60 -0.79
C VAL A 61 4.39 1.22 -0.20
N HIS A 62 3.43 0.63 0.48
CA HIS A 62 3.37 -0.80 0.76
C HIS A 62 2.46 -1.52 -0.24
N ILE A 63 2.85 -2.75 -0.56
CA ILE A 63 2.07 -3.64 -1.40
C ILE A 63 2.03 -5.04 -0.78
N SER A 64 0.82 -5.49 -0.52
CA SER A 64 0.47 -6.83 -0.08
C SER A 64 -0.94 -7.14 -0.58
N ASP A 65 -1.41 -8.38 -0.42
CA ASP A 65 -2.76 -8.82 -0.77
C ASP A 65 -3.53 -9.21 0.50
N CYS A 66 -4.86 -9.26 0.42
CA CYS A 66 -5.70 -9.62 1.55
C CYS A 66 -6.92 -10.43 1.09
N ASP A 67 -7.58 -11.13 2.02
CA ASP A 67 -8.77 -11.94 1.72
C ASP A 67 -10.07 -11.11 1.62
N GLY A 68 -9.96 -9.78 1.78
CA GLY A 68 -11.06 -8.82 1.79
C GLY A 68 -11.91 -8.82 3.06
N LYS A 69 -11.52 -9.58 4.10
CA LYS A 69 -12.22 -9.66 5.39
C LYS A 69 -11.33 -9.23 6.54
N VAL A 70 -10.08 -9.69 6.52
CA VAL A 70 -9.09 -9.38 7.53
C VAL A 70 -7.79 -8.93 6.88
N HIS A 71 -7.03 -8.19 7.67
CA HIS A 71 -5.63 -7.93 7.38
C HIS A 71 -4.86 -9.26 7.36
N GLY A 72 -3.94 -9.44 6.40
CA GLY A 72 -3.18 -10.68 6.33
C GLY A 72 -1.90 -10.63 5.49
N ASP A 73 -1.59 -9.49 4.86
CA ASP A 73 -0.37 -9.24 4.10
C ASP A 73 0.16 -10.44 3.33
N LEU A 74 -0.68 -10.92 2.41
CA LEU A 74 -0.39 -12.07 1.58
C LEU A 74 0.49 -11.63 0.39
N PRO A 75 1.29 -12.54 -0.18
CA PRO A 75 1.89 -12.36 -1.48
C PRO A 75 0.84 -11.92 -2.52
N PRO A 76 1.11 -10.90 -3.35
CA PRO A 76 0.20 -10.49 -4.42
C PRO A 76 -0.27 -11.65 -5.30
N GLY A 77 -1.58 -11.74 -5.52
CA GLY A 77 -2.22 -12.80 -6.27
C GLY A 77 -2.79 -13.94 -5.42
N ARG A 78 -2.63 -13.89 -4.09
CA ARG A 78 -3.24 -14.84 -3.15
C ARG A 78 -4.53 -14.34 -2.49
N GLY A 79 -4.88 -13.08 -2.71
CA GLY A 79 -6.08 -12.46 -2.15
C GLY A 79 -7.03 -11.95 -3.22
N VAL A 80 -7.71 -10.85 -2.91
CA VAL A 80 -8.80 -10.29 -3.72
C VAL A 80 -8.54 -8.86 -4.18
N VAL A 81 -7.36 -8.30 -3.91
CA VAL A 81 -7.06 -6.91 -4.26
C VAL A 81 -6.99 -6.75 -5.79
N ASP A 82 -7.81 -5.86 -6.34
CA ASP A 82 -7.68 -5.40 -7.74
C ASP A 82 -6.57 -4.35 -7.82
N PHE A 83 -5.33 -4.80 -8.01
CA PHE A 83 -4.14 -3.93 -7.96
C PHE A 83 -4.09 -2.90 -9.11
N ALA A 84 -4.61 -3.23 -10.29
CA ALA A 84 -4.34 -2.45 -11.50
C ALA A 84 -4.82 -0.99 -11.42
N PRO A 85 -6.02 -0.67 -10.88
CA PRO A 85 -6.44 0.71 -10.61
C PRO A 85 -5.52 1.45 -9.63
N TYR A 86 -5.13 0.83 -8.51
CA TYR A 86 -4.26 1.47 -7.52
C TYR A 86 -2.88 1.77 -8.09
N LEU A 87 -2.26 0.81 -8.76
CA LEU A 87 -0.92 0.98 -9.34
C LEU A 87 -0.89 2.07 -10.42
N ARG A 88 -2.00 2.25 -11.17
CA ARG A 88 -2.14 3.37 -12.11
C ARG A 88 -2.13 4.71 -11.39
N GLU A 89 -2.93 4.86 -10.34
CA GLU A 89 -2.97 6.11 -9.57
C GLU A 89 -1.64 6.37 -8.85
N ILE A 90 -1.00 5.34 -8.28
CA ILE A 90 0.34 5.42 -7.67
C ILE A 90 1.37 5.93 -8.67
N LYS A 91 1.35 5.43 -9.91
CA LYS A 91 2.22 5.93 -10.98
C LYS A 91 1.98 7.42 -11.25
N ASP A 92 0.73 7.83 -11.33
CA ASP A 92 0.35 9.22 -11.59
C ASP A 92 0.71 10.16 -10.42
N LEU A 93 0.90 9.64 -9.20
CA LEU A 93 1.41 10.41 -8.06
C LEU A 93 2.89 10.77 -8.19
N ASN A 94 3.66 10.04 -9.01
CA ASN A 94 5.09 10.27 -9.26
C ASN A 94 5.91 10.40 -7.97
N ILE A 95 5.76 9.41 -7.09
CA ILE A 95 6.42 9.35 -5.79
C ILE A 95 7.91 9.03 -6.00
N ASP A 96 8.79 9.92 -5.54
CA ASP A 96 10.24 9.70 -5.49
C ASP A 96 10.59 8.86 -4.24
N GLY A 97 10.30 7.56 -4.32
CA GLY A 97 10.43 6.62 -3.21
C GLY A 97 10.37 5.16 -3.66
N ALA A 98 10.37 4.26 -2.68
CA ALA A 98 10.27 2.84 -2.92
C ALA A 98 8.82 2.34 -2.75
N MET A 99 8.55 1.21 -3.40
CA MET A 99 7.43 0.33 -3.07
C MET A 99 8.01 -0.87 -2.34
N SER A 100 7.59 -1.09 -1.10
CA SER A 100 8.03 -2.21 -0.27
C SER A 100 6.93 -3.26 -0.19
N ILE A 101 7.34 -4.52 -0.16
CA ILE A 101 6.42 -5.64 0.04
C ILE A 101 6.21 -5.77 1.55
N GLU A 102 4.95 -5.71 1.98
CA GLU A 102 4.56 -5.99 3.35
C GLU A 102 4.04 -7.43 3.42
N LEU A 103 4.52 -8.22 4.39
CA LEU A 103 4.17 -9.64 4.53
C LEU A 103 3.95 -10.01 5.98
N GLU A 104 2.89 -10.77 6.21
CA GLU A 104 2.66 -11.50 7.45
C GLU A 104 3.51 -12.79 7.46
N TYR A 105 3.51 -13.49 8.60
CA TYR A 105 4.15 -14.80 8.73
C TYR A 105 3.65 -15.79 7.67
N SER A 106 4.60 -16.53 7.08
CA SER A 106 4.26 -17.67 6.24
C SER A 106 3.40 -18.66 7.02
N PRO A 107 2.29 -19.17 6.44
CA PRO A 107 1.50 -20.24 7.06
C PRO A 107 2.31 -21.54 7.21
N GLU A 108 3.38 -21.68 6.44
CA GLU A 108 4.39 -22.74 6.55
C GLU A 108 5.75 -22.09 6.89
N PRO A 109 6.14 -21.98 8.17
CA PRO A 109 7.36 -21.25 8.56
C PRO A 109 8.64 -21.76 7.88
N ASP A 110 8.75 -23.08 7.67
CA ASP A 110 9.86 -23.71 6.97
C ASP A 110 9.97 -23.32 5.49
N ARG A 111 8.96 -22.62 4.96
CA ARG A 111 8.87 -22.18 3.56
C ARG A 111 8.87 -20.65 3.40
N ILE A 112 9.38 -19.92 4.40
CA ILE A 112 9.42 -18.46 4.38
C ILE A 112 10.20 -17.90 3.17
N GLU A 113 11.26 -18.57 2.73
CA GLU A 113 12.01 -18.14 1.54
C GLU A 113 11.15 -18.17 0.28
N GLN A 114 10.37 -19.25 0.07
CA GLN A 114 9.47 -19.34 -1.08
C GLN A 114 8.31 -18.34 -0.98
N TRP A 115 7.84 -18.06 0.24
CA TRP A 115 6.81 -17.06 0.50
C TRP A 115 7.27 -15.66 0.06
N VAL A 116 8.48 -15.27 0.46
CA VAL A 116 9.08 -13.99 0.09
C VAL A 116 9.42 -13.94 -1.40
N GLU A 117 9.95 -15.02 -1.96
CA GLU A 117 10.27 -15.11 -3.40
C GLU A 117 9.02 -14.98 -4.28
N GLU A 118 7.92 -15.63 -3.88
CA GLU A 118 6.63 -15.50 -4.54
C GLU A 118 6.14 -14.06 -4.48
N ALA A 119 6.11 -13.44 -3.30
CA ALA A 119 5.67 -12.06 -3.16
C ALA A 119 6.50 -11.11 -4.02
N TYR A 120 7.82 -11.28 -4.04
CA TYR A 120 8.71 -10.48 -4.87
C TYR A 120 8.41 -10.65 -6.37
N ARG A 121 8.30 -11.89 -6.83
CA ARG A 121 8.05 -12.19 -8.25
C ARG A 121 6.71 -11.65 -8.72
N GLU A 122 5.64 -11.80 -7.93
CA GLU A 122 4.32 -11.33 -8.31
C GLU A 122 4.22 -9.79 -8.23
N THR A 123 4.81 -9.15 -7.21
CA THR A 123 4.96 -7.69 -7.17
C THR A 123 5.74 -7.16 -8.39
N ASP A 124 6.84 -7.81 -8.76
CA ASP A 124 7.65 -7.41 -9.90
C ASP A 124 6.84 -7.41 -11.21
N LYS A 125 6.08 -8.48 -11.47
CA LYS A 125 5.17 -8.55 -12.63
C LYS A 125 4.14 -7.42 -12.63
N LEU A 126 3.52 -7.15 -11.49
CA LEU A 126 2.52 -6.08 -11.34
C LEU A 126 3.13 -4.70 -11.62
N MET A 127 4.31 -4.42 -11.05
CA MET A 127 5.01 -3.16 -11.26
C MET A 127 5.44 -2.98 -12.72
N GLN A 128 5.95 -4.03 -13.38
CA GLN A 128 6.28 -3.99 -14.80
C GLN A 128 5.03 -3.73 -15.67
N ALA A 129 3.92 -4.42 -15.40
CA ALA A 129 2.67 -4.22 -16.13
C ALA A 129 2.10 -2.80 -15.97
N ALA A 130 2.29 -2.19 -14.79
CA ALA A 130 1.93 -0.79 -14.55
C ALA A 130 2.95 0.21 -15.13
N GLY A 131 4.13 -0.23 -15.55
CA GLY A 131 5.24 0.63 -15.95
C GLY A 131 5.79 1.46 -14.79
N LEU A 132 5.81 0.86 -13.59
CA LEU A 132 6.47 1.34 -12.37
C LEU A 132 7.87 0.76 -12.20
N ARG A 133 8.26 -0.21 -13.04
CA ARG A 133 9.56 -0.88 -13.01
C ARG A 133 10.03 -1.20 -14.42
N GLY A 134 11.32 -0.94 -14.69
CA GLY A 134 11.96 -1.10 -15.99
C GLY A 134 13.36 -0.51 -15.99
#